data_AF-A0A4Z2GDZ6-F1
#
_entry.id   AF-A0A4Z2GDZ6-F1
#
_cell.length_a   1.000
_cell.length_b   1.000
_cell.length_c   1.000
_cell.angle_alpha   90.00
_cell.angle_beta   90.00
_cell.angle_gamma   90.00
#
_symmetry.space_group_name_H-M   'P 1'
#
loop_
_entity.id
_entity.type
_entity.pdbx_description
1 polymer ?
#
loop_
_entity_poly.entity_id
_entity_poly.type
_entity_poly.pdbx_seq_one_letter_code
_entity_poly.pdbx_strand_id
1 'polypeptide(L)'
;MTHKHAASNRVALECNCNQMGSVHDRCNSTGYCQCKDGAAGAKCDDCLPGYYWKQGCYSNVCDEEMLLCQNGGTCNQGQKCICPPEFKGALCQQPQCEAGRDCNAASSLHLTTASLLLCTLLAHLLATLSTH
;
A
#
# COMPACT_ATOMS: atom_id res chain seq x y z
N MET A 1 60.77 -22.49 8.28
CA MET A 1 59.88 -22.05 9.38
C MET A 1 58.61 -21.53 8.74
N THR A 2 57.54 -22.30 8.84
CA THR A 2 56.23 -22.02 8.24
C THR A 2 55.47 -21.00 9.09
N HIS A 3 55.30 -19.78 8.60
CA HIS A 3 54.22 -18.92 9.09
C HIS A 3 52.96 -19.23 8.28
N LYS A 4 52.33 -20.35 8.64
CA LYS A 4 50.97 -20.69 8.22
C LYS A 4 50.05 -19.71 8.93
N HIS A 5 49.82 -18.54 8.33
CA HIS A 5 48.71 -17.69 8.74
C HIS A 5 47.46 -18.52 8.49
N ALA A 6 46.88 -19.02 9.58
CA ALA A 6 45.59 -19.65 9.55
C ALA A 6 44.62 -18.65 8.90
N ALA A 7 44.24 -18.92 7.65
CA ALA A 7 43.09 -18.30 7.04
C ALA A 7 41.90 -18.67 7.93
N SER A 8 41.59 -17.77 8.86
CA SER A 8 40.40 -17.84 9.69
C SER A 8 39.24 -17.90 8.71
N ASN A 9 38.64 -19.09 8.57
CA ASN A 9 37.37 -19.26 7.92
C ASN A 9 36.28 -18.61 8.77
N ARG A 10 36.33 -17.28 8.89
CA ARG A 10 35.11 -16.50 9.03
C ARG A 10 34.66 -16.32 7.60
N VAL A 11 33.60 -17.01 7.22
CA VAL A 11 32.70 -16.45 6.22
C VAL A 11 32.35 -15.07 6.79
N ALA A 12 33.02 -14.02 6.31
CA ALA A 12 32.52 -12.68 6.53
C ALA A 12 31.12 -12.74 5.94
N LEU A 13 30.09 -12.61 6.78
CA LEU A 13 28.72 -12.60 6.30
C LEU A 13 28.65 -11.51 5.24
N GLU A 14 28.65 -11.93 3.98
CA GLU A 14 28.84 -11.01 2.88
C GLU A 14 27.64 -10.07 2.88
N CYS A 15 27.94 -8.78 2.98
CA CYS A 15 26.90 -7.78 3.08
C CYS A 15 26.36 -7.51 1.67
N ASN A 16 25.29 -8.23 1.30
CA ASN A 16 24.68 -8.12 -0.02
C ASN A 16 23.67 -6.96 -0.09
N CYS A 17 24.10 -5.73 0.20
CA CYS A 17 23.22 -4.57 0.00
C CYS A 17 22.89 -4.39 -1.49
N ASN A 18 21.62 -4.14 -1.80
CA ASN A 18 21.21 -3.83 -3.16
C ASN A 18 21.78 -2.47 -3.56
N GLN A 19 22.68 -2.44 -4.55
CA GLN A 19 23.35 -1.20 -4.96
C GLN A 19 22.39 -0.09 -5.43
N MET A 20 21.22 -0.47 -5.97
CA MET A 20 20.23 0.50 -6.42
C MET A 20 19.45 1.10 -5.25
N GLY A 21 19.09 0.30 -4.24
CA GLY A 21 18.31 0.74 -3.08
C GLY A 21 19.12 1.19 -1.87
N SER A 22 20.41 0.88 -1.80
CA SER A 22 21.30 1.24 -0.68
C SER A 22 22.17 2.46 -0.99
N VAL A 23 22.55 3.19 0.05
CA VAL A 23 23.50 4.32 -0.05
C VAL A 23 24.91 3.80 -0.36
N HIS A 24 25.26 2.63 0.19
CA HIS A 24 26.54 1.95 0.00
C HIS A 24 26.39 0.44 0.25
N ASP A 25 27.40 -0.34 -0.12
CA ASP A 25 27.47 -1.81 0.02
C ASP A 25 27.75 -2.32 1.44
N ARG A 26 27.85 -1.43 2.44
CA ARG A 26 28.21 -1.77 3.83
C ARG A 26 26.98 -1.98 4.71
N CYS A 27 27.08 -2.97 5.60
CA CYS A 27 26.09 -3.25 6.64
C CYS A 27 26.53 -2.64 7.97
N ASN A 28 25.57 -2.33 8.82
CA ASN A 28 25.82 -2.07 10.25
C ASN A 28 26.21 -3.37 11.00
N SER A 29 26.44 -3.26 12.31
CA SER A 29 26.82 -4.39 13.16
C SER A 29 25.76 -5.50 13.25
N THR A 30 24.50 -5.22 12.91
CA THR A 30 23.40 -6.20 12.88
C THR A 30 23.15 -6.78 11.48
N GLY A 31 23.94 -6.38 10.46
CA GLY A 31 23.79 -6.87 9.10
C GLY A 31 22.74 -6.12 8.27
N TYR A 32 22.27 -4.96 8.69
CA TYR A 32 21.32 -4.13 7.93
C TYR A 32 22.06 -3.07 7.10
N CYS A 33 21.58 -2.86 5.88
CA CYS A 33 22.06 -1.85 4.96
C CYS A 33 21.45 -0.48 5.26
N GLN A 34 22.18 0.59 4.93
CA GLN A 34 21.60 1.94 4.92
C GLN A 34 20.86 2.14 3.59
N CYS A 35 19.53 2.24 3.64
CA CYS A 35 18.70 2.42 2.46
C CYS A 35 18.60 3.88 2.03
N LYS A 36 18.48 4.09 0.72
CA LYS A 36 18.09 5.37 0.10
C LYS A 36 16.62 5.65 0.38
N ASP A 37 16.21 6.89 0.15
CA ASP A 37 14.81 7.30 0.26
C ASP A 37 13.90 6.39 -0.56
N GLY A 38 12.80 5.95 0.06
CA GLY A 38 11.83 5.06 -0.56
C GLY A 38 12.18 3.58 -0.57
N ALA A 39 13.43 3.18 -0.27
CA ALA A 39 13.83 1.79 -0.18
C ALA A 39 13.72 1.23 1.25
N ALA A 40 13.47 -0.06 1.37
CA ALA A 40 13.22 -0.77 2.62
C ALA A 40 13.78 -2.21 2.60
N GLY A 41 13.70 -2.88 3.75
CA GLY A 41 14.23 -4.23 3.93
C GLY A 41 15.67 -4.25 4.43
N ALA A 42 16.13 -5.42 4.88
CA ALA A 42 17.47 -5.55 5.45
C ALA A 42 18.59 -5.27 4.44
N LYS A 43 18.30 -5.50 3.14
CA LYS A 43 19.23 -5.33 2.02
C LYS A 43 18.81 -4.23 1.05
N CYS A 44 17.79 -3.44 1.37
CA CYS A 44 17.27 -2.36 0.53
C CYS A 44 16.79 -2.84 -0.85
N ASP A 45 16.20 -4.03 -0.86
CA ASP A 45 15.64 -4.73 -2.02
C ASP A 45 14.12 -4.59 -2.16
N ASP A 46 13.47 -3.96 -1.17
CA ASP A 46 12.06 -3.62 -1.20
C ASP A 46 11.85 -2.11 -1.29
N CYS A 47 10.63 -1.69 -1.67
CA CYS A 47 10.21 -0.30 -1.63
C CYS A 47 9.18 -0.06 -0.52
N LEU A 48 9.23 1.13 0.08
CA LEU A 48 8.20 1.62 0.98
C LEU A 48 6.86 1.77 0.25
N PRO A 49 5.72 1.74 0.96
CA PRO A 49 4.43 2.08 0.38
C PRO A 49 4.47 3.42 -0.35
N GLY A 50 3.87 3.47 -1.54
CA GLY A 50 3.92 4.66 -2.40
C GLY A 50 5.14 4.75 -3.32
N TYR A 51 6.06 3.79 -3.25
CA TYR A 51 7.19 3.66 -4.16
C TYR A 51 7.05 2.39 -5.02
N TYR A 52 7.69 2.38 -6.19
CA TYR A 52 7.77 1.20 -7.06
C TYR A 52 9.21 0.90 -7.47
N TRP A 53 9.49 -0.39 -7.67
CA TRP A 53 10.81 -0.85 -8.08
C TRP A 53 10.99 -0.74 -9.60
N LYS A 54 12.05 -0.07 -10.03
CA LYS A 54 12.50 -0.05 -11.43
C LYS A 54 14.00 -0.22 -11.53
N GLN A 55 14.73 0.78 -11.07
CA GLN A 55 16.20 0.78 -10.92
C GLN A 55 16.55 1.46 -9.60
N GLY A 56 16.03 0.89 -8.52
CA GLY A 56 15.81 1.57 -7.24
C GLY A 56 14.34 1.93 -7.04
N CYS A 57 14.04 2.53 -5.89
CA CYS A 57 12.69 2.93 -5.50
C CYS A 57 12.39 4.35 -5.95
N TYR A 58 11.35 4.51 -6.75
CA TYR A 58 10.86 5.80 -7.24
C TYR A 58 9.49 6.08 -6.67
N SER A 59 9.22 7.33 -6.29
CA SER A 59 7.90 7.75 -5.82
C SER A 59 6.86 7.57 -6.92
N ASN A 60 5.69 7.01 -6.59
CA ASN A 60 4.54 6.86 -7.50
C ASN A 60 3.74 8.16 -7.68
N VAL A 61 4.36 9.32 -7.52
CA VAL A 61 3.75 10.62 -7.78
C VAL A 61 3.53 10.80 -9.28
N CYS A 62 2.31 11.14 -9.66
CA CYS A 62 1.88 11.14 -11.05
C CYS A 62 1.38 12.48 -11.58
N ASP A 63 1.35 13.51 -10.73
CA ASP A 63 1.05 14.89 -11.11
C ASP A 63 1.83 15.89 -10.25
N GLU A 64 1.70 17.18 -10.58
CA GLU A 64 2.33 18.29 -9.86
C GLU A 64 1.75 18.48 -8.44
N GLU A 65 0.58 17.91 -8.15
CA GLU A 65 -0.06 17.94 -6.83
C GLU A 65 0.45 16.83 -5.89
N MET A 66 1.48 16.09 -6.29
CA MET A 66 2.04 14.96 -5.55
C MET A 66 1.04 13.82 -5.33
N LEU A 67 0.07 13.61 -6.23
CA LEU A 67 -0.89 12.52 -6.08
C LEU A 67 -0.28 11.18 -6.50
N LEU A 68 -0.42 10.20 -5.60
CA LEU A 68 0.09 8.85 -5.81
C LEU A 68 -0.95 7.97 -6.48
N CYS A 69 -0.50 7.14 -7.42
CA CYS A 69 -1.30 6.00 -7.87
C CYS A 69 -1.57 5.06 -6.68
N GLN A 70 -2.84 4.70 -6.49
CA GLN A 70 -3.30 3.82 -5.42
C GLN A 70 -3.38 2.36 -5.90
N ASN A 71 -3.60 1.44 -4.97
CA ASN A 71 -3.89 0.04 -5.25
C ASN A 71 -2.88 -0.65 -6.19
N GLY A 72 -1.60 -0.28 -6.11
CA GLY A 72 -0.54 -0.85 -6.96
C GLY A 72 -0.49 -0.28 -8.38
N GLY A 73 -1.18 0.82 -8.66
CA GLY A 73 -1.06 1.53 -9.93
C GLY A 73 0.36 2.06 -10.17
N THR A 74 0.79 2.06 -11.43
CA THR A 74 2.11 2.57 -11.83
C THR A 74 1.95 3.88 -12.60
N CYS A 75 2.71 4.90 -12.24
CA CYS A 75 2.69 6.15 -12.98
C CYS A 75 3.42 6.02 -14.34
N ASN A 76 2.72 6.29 -15.44
CA ASN A 76 3.31 6.34 -16.77
C ASN A 76 3.58 7.79 -17.18
N GLN A 77 4.85 8.10 -17.46
CA GLN A 77 5.31 9.39 -17.97
C GLN A 77 4.85 10.61 -17.15
N GLY A 78 4.54 10.44 -15.86
CA GLY A 78 4.10 11.55 -14.99
C GLY A 78 2.75 12.16 -15.38
N GLN A 79 1.87 11.42 -16.05
CA GLN A 79 0.57 11.94 -16.52
C GLN A 79 -0.62 11.03 -16.24
N LYS A 80 -0.40 9.71 -16.17
CA LYS A 80 -1.50 8.77 -16.03
C LYS A 80 -1.09 7.55 -15.22
N CYS A 81 -1.91 7.19 -14.24
CA CYS A 81 -1.80 5.92 -13.57
C CYS A 81 -2.27 4.77 -14.50
N ILE A 82 -1.40 3.79 -14.68
CA ILE A 82 -1.75 2.49 -15.24
C ILE A 82 -2.28 1.64 -14.08
N CYS A 83 -3.58 1.32 -14.12
CA CYS A 83 -4.24 0.59 -13.05
C CYS A 83 -4.17 -0.93 -13.26
N PRO A 84 -4.04 -1.71 -12.17
CA PRO A 84 -4.27 -3.15 -12.22
C PRO A 84 -5.72 -3.46 -12.65
N PRO A 85 -6.00 -4.69 -13.14
CA PRO A 85 -7.31 -5.05 -13.71
C PRO A 85 -8.52 -4.81 -12.79
N GLU A 86 -8.31 -4.93 -11.48
CA GLU A 86 -9.36 -4.79 -10.46
C GLU A 86 -9.62 -3.34 -10.05
N PHE A 87 -8.93 -2.36 -10.65
CA PHE A 87 -9.01 -0.96 -10.24
C PHE A 87 -9.12 -0.01 -11.43
N LYS A 88 -9.76 1.14 -11.18
CA LYS A 88 -9.99 2.21 -12.15
C LYS A 88 -9.97 3.59 -11.48
N GLY A 89 -10.12 4.63 -12.29
CA GLY A 89 -10.05 6.03 -11.87
C GLY A 89 -8.68 6.64 -12.15
N ALA A 90 -8.56 7.97 -12.02
CA ALA A 90 -7.32 8.70 -12.34
C ALA A 90 -6.12 8.25 -11.49
N LEU A 91 -6.37 7.81 -10.26
CA LEU A 91 -5.36 7.32 -9.31
C LEU A 91 -5.57 5.83 -8.98
N CYS A 92 -6.34 5.08 -9.78
CA CYS A 92 -6.69 3.68 -9.47
C CYS A 92 -7.41 3.49 -8.13
N GLN A 93 -8.09 4.53 -7.64
CA GLN A 93 -8.71 4.55 -6.32
C GLN A 93 -10.05 3.81 -6.24
N GLN A 94 -10.65 3.48 -7.39
CA GLN A 94 -11.95 2.82 -7.44
C GLN A 94 -11.79 1.35 -7.81
N PRO A 95 -12.55 0.43 -7.22
CA PRO A 95 -12.60 -0.95 -7.72
C PRO A 95 -13.25 -0.98 -9.11
N GLN A 96 -12.71 -1.81 -9.98
CA GLN A 96 -13.34 -2.18 -11.24
C GLN A 96 -14.27 -3.37 -10.98
N CYS A 97 -15.56 -3.11 -11.11
CA CYS A 97 -16.60 -4.10 -10.88
C CYS A 97 -16.95 -4.75 -12.21
N GLU A 98 -16.86 -6.08 -12.27
CA GLU A 98 -17.40 -6.83 -13.40
C GLU A 98 -18.93 -6.76 -13.40
N ALA A 99 -19.53 -6.91 -14.58
CA ALA A 99 -20.97 -6.99 -14.71
C ALA A 99 -21.51 -8.19 -13.92
N GLY A 100 -22.21 -7.92 -12.81
CA GLY A 100 -22.84 -8.95 -11.96
C GLY A 100 -22.28 -9.08 -10.55
N ARG A 101 -21.19 -8.37 -10.18
CA ARG A 101 -20.83 -8.15 -8.78
C ARG A 101 -21.09 -6.70 -8.39
N ASP A 102 -22.10 -6.53 -7.54
CA ASP A 102 -22.44 -5.23 -6.97
C ASP A 102 -21.28 -4.73 -6.12
N CYS A 103 -20.66 -3.64 -6.56
CA CYS A 103 -19.51 -3.02 -5.90
C CYS A 103 -19.89 -1.81 -5.06
N ASN A 104 -21.18 -1.53 -4.94
CA ASN A 104 -21.70 -0.56 -4.00
C ASN A 104 -22.30 -1.30 -2.81
N ALA A 105 -21.43 -1.79 -1.93
CA ALA A 105 -21.73 -1.71 -0.51
C ALA A 105 -21.21 -0.37 0.05
N ALA A 106 -21.39 0.73 -0.68
CA ALA A 106 -21.89 1.90 0.03
C ALA A 106 -23.10 1.36 0.78
N SER A 107 -23.08 1.40 2.11
CA SER A 107 -24.25 1.11 2.92
C SER A 107 -25.34 2.07 2.43
N SER A 108 -26.04 1.67 1.38
CA SER A 108 -27.42 2.02 1.18
C SER A 108 -28.01 1.51 2.47
N LEU A 109 -28.22 2.43 3.42
CA LEU A 109 -29.29 2.31 4.38
C LEU A 109 -30.55 2.14 3.52
N HIS A 110 -30.74 0.97 2.93
CA HIS A 110 -32.02 0.48 2.53
C HIS A 110 -32.69 0.22 3.86
N LEU A 111 -33.26 1.30 4.40
CA LEU A 111 -34.20 1.24 5.49
C LEU A 111 -35.31 0.34 4.94
N THR A 112 -35.24 -0.94 5.32
CA THR A 112 -36.19 -1.93 4.81
C THR A 112 -37.59 -1.44 5.13
N THR A 113 -38.58 -1.85 4.35
CA THR A 113 -39.98 -1.51 4.64
C THR A 113 -40.36 -1.89 6.08
N ALA A 114 -39.76 -2.97 6.61
CA ALA A 114 -39.87 -3.35 8.02
C ALA A 114 -39.27 -2.31 8.99
N SER A 115 -38.10 -1.74 8.69
CA SER A 115 -37.48 -0.67 9.49
C SER A 115 -38.31 0.62 9.48
N LEU A 116 -38.90 0.99 8.34
CA LEU A 116 -39.83 2.12 8.23
C LEU A 116 -41.10 1.89 9.04
N LEU A 117 -41.71 0.70 8.93
CA LEU A 117 -42.90 0.32 9.70
C LEU A 117 -42.64 0.30 11.20
N LEU A 118 -41.45 -0.16 11.62
CA LEU A 118 -41.08 -0.16 13.03
C LEU A 118 -40.91 1.27 13.57
N CYS A 119 -40.29 2.17 12.79
CA CYS A 119 -40.17 3.57 13.16
C CYS A 119 -41.54 4.27 13.26
N THR A 120 -42.47 4.01 12.34
CA THR A 120 -43.81 4.61 12.40
C THR A 120 -44.62 4.06 13.57
N LEU A 121 -44.55 2.76 13.85
CA LEU A 121 -45.17 2.13 15.03
C LEU A 121 -44.63 2.71 16.34
N LEU A 122 -43.31 2.89 16.45
CA LEU A 122 -42.68 3.50 17.62
C LEU A 122 -43.11 4.96 17.79
N ALA A 123 -43.15 5.74 16.71
CA ALA A 123 -43.62 7.12 16.74
C ALA A 123 -45.09 7.22 17.18
N HIS A 124 -45.95 6.33 16.69
CA HIS A 124 -47.35 6.26 17.12
C HIS A 124 -47.49 5.87 18.59
N LEU A 125 -46.74 4.87 19.06
CA LEU A 125 -46.79 4.43 20.46
C LEU A 125 -46.36 5.56 21.41
N LEU A 126 -45.27 6.26 21.08
CA LEU A 126 -44.80 7.41 21.84
C LEU A 126 -45.83 8.55 21.86
N ALA A 127 -46.48 8.83 20.72
CA ALA A 127 -47.55 9.82 20.66
C ALA A 127 -48.74 9.44 21.56
N THR A 128 -49.13 8.16 21.59
CA THR A 128 -50.23 7.68 22.44
C THR A 128 -49.90 7.68 23.93
N LEU A 129 -48.64 7.42 24.32
CA LEU A 129 -48.21 7.53 25.72
C LEU A 129 -48.11 9.00 26.18
N SER A 130 -47.88 9.93 25.26
CA SER A 130 -47.77 11.36 25.56
C SER A 130 -49.13 12.05 25.66
N THR A 131 -50.20 11.40 25.19
CA THR A 131 -51.59 11.92 25.23
C THR A 131 -52.38 11.45 26.46
N HIS A 132 -51.71 10.94 27.49
CA HIS A 132 -52.34 10.42 28.71
C HIS A 132 -51.80 11.02 30.00
#